data_AF-A0A7W1FK95-F1
#
_entry.id   AF-A0A7W1FK95-F1
#
_cell.length_a   1.000
_cell.length_b   1.000
_cell.length_c   1.000
_cell.angle_alpha   90.00
_cell.angle_beta   90.00
_cell.angle_gamma   90.00
#
_symmetry.space_group_name_H-M   'P 1'
#
loop_
_entity.id
_entity.type
_entity.pdbx_description
1 polymer ?
#
loop_
_entity_poly.entity_id
_entity_poly.type
_entity_poly.pdbx_seq_one_letter_code
_entity_poly.pdbx_strand_id
1 'polypeptide(L)'
;MTPAELLDDHQRKPRNVGKLLNASAVGDVGSIVVGDALRFYIGVSGGKITQAKYQVFNCADQVAASSVLTEVVAGKTFAEAKALGPSAICAHLGGLDHTALPPRLWAVDGLRAAIAAYESDEVDADAELDPLLCRCFGIAEETARQAVRVSGCTTVDEVVNATGAGTGCGTCRADIPRLIEEATTPQAAAAPAPGQQRQGPAGRIQTLLRIQRLVGAKLLPAWQAQGATVELWDFDGRMVKVRVGGSFVTDADARRLALGELEQLLKAEVEASLGVEETV
;
A
#
# COMPACT_ATOMS: atom_id res chain seq x y z
N MET A 1 -4.16 -38.23 4.74
CA MET A 1 -5.21 -37.34 4.21
C MET A 1 -5.18 -37.47 2.71
N THR A 2 -6.34 -37.58 2.08
CA THR A 2 -6.49 -37.52 0.62
C THR A 2 -6.22 -36.09 0.11
N PRO A 3 -5.97 -35.89 -1.20
CA PRO A 3 -5.79 -34.55 -1.75
C PRO A 3 -6.94 -33.59 -1.47
N ALA A 4 -8.18 -34.08 -1.53
CA ALA A 4 -9.36 -33.28 -1.22
C ALA A 4 -9.43 -32.91 0.28
N GLU A 5 -9.06 -33.83 1.18
CA GLU A 5 -8.98 -33.54 2.62
C GLU A 5 -7.89 -32.51 2.94
N LEU A 6 -6.75 -32.54 2.24
CA LEU A 6 -5.71 -31.52 2.37
C LEU A 6 -6.20 -30.14 1.92
N LEU A 7 -6.91 -30.07 0.78
CA LEU A 7 -7.51 -28.83 0.31
C LEU A 7 -8.53 -28.26 1.31
N ASP A 8 -9.42 -29.11 1.84
CA ASP A 8 -10.39 -28.72 2.88
C ASP A 8 -9.72 -28.25 4.17
N ASP A 9 -8.62 -28.89 4.58
CA ASP A 9 -7.86 -28.47 5.76
C ASP A 9 -7.23 -27.08 5.58
N HIS A 10 -6.68 -26.78 4.40
CA HIS A 10 -6.20 -25.42 4.08
C HIS A 10 -7.32 -24.39 3.97
N GLN A 11 -8.55 -24.80 3.58
CA GLN A 11 -9.70 -23.90 3.55
C GLN A 11 -10.21 -23.57 4.96
N ARG A 12 -10.29 -24.58 5.85
CA ARG A 12 -10.88 -24.45 7.20
C ARG A 12 -9.88 -23.97 8.24
N LYS A 13 -8.61 -24.32 8.08
CA LYS A 13 -7.50 -23.95 8.96
C LYS A 13 -6.38 -23.32 8.13
N PRO A 14 -6.61 -22.17 7.49
CA PRO A 14 -5.62 -21.57 6.63
C PRO A 14 -4.38 -21.14 7.42
N ARG A 15 -3.21 -21.39 6.84
CA ARG A 15 -1.90 -20.99 7.39
C ARG A 15 -1.54 -19.61 6.88
N ASN A 16 -0.75 -18.87 7.67
CA ASN A 16 -0.15 -17.60 7.28
C ASN A 16 -1.14 -16.49 6.87
N VAL A 17 -2.40 -16.57 7.33
CA VAL A 17 -3.39 -15.49 7.13
C VAL A 17 -3.01 -14.25 7.93
N GLY A 18 -3.25 -13.08 7.35
CA GLY A 18 -3.12 -11.78 7.97
C GLY A 18 -1.96 -10.96 7.43
N LYS A 19 -1.78 -9.77 8.00
CA LYS A 19 -0.69 -8.87 7.62
C LYS A 19 0.66 -9.41 8.12
N LEU A 20 1.69 -9.26 7.29
CA LEU A 20 3.08 -9.39 7.72
C LEU A 20 3.60 -8.01 8.08
N LEU A 21 3.92 -7.81 9.36
CA LEU A 21 4.52 -6.56 9.83
C LEU A 21 5.96 -6.49 9.30
N ASN A 22 6.35 -5.34 8.76
CA ASN A 22 7.65 -5.12 8.13
C ASN A 22 7.92 -6.07 6.95
N ALA A 23 6.89 -6.36 6.15
CA ALA A 23 7.08 -7.08 4.89
C ALA A 23 8.10 -6.34 4.00
N SER A 24 8.95 -7.10 3.34
CA SER A 24 9.93 -6.57 2.40
C SER A 24 9.29 -6.08 1.12
N ALA A 25 8.19 -6.72 0.69
CA ALA A 25 7.35 -6.25 -0.40
C ALA A 25 5.93 -6.82 -0.30
N VAL A 26 5.02 -6.20 -1.06
CA VAL A 26 3.59 -6.52 -1.10
C VAL A 26 3.14 -6.54 -2.55
N GLY A 27 2.26 -7.47 -2.88
CA GLY A 27 1.63 -7.57 -4.19
C GLY A 27 0.12 -7.66 -4.03
N ASP A 28 -0.58 -6.73 -4.67
CA ASP A 28 -2.03 -6.67 -4.69
C ASP A 28 -2.58 -7.14 -6.02
N VAL A 29 -3.64 -7.94 -5.96
CA VAL A 29 -4.39 -8.40 -7.14
C VAL A 29 -5.88 -8.36 -6.85
N GLY A 30 -6.68 -8.18 -7.90
CA GLY A 30 -8.11 -7.94 -7.78
C GLY A 30 -8.42 -6.46 -7.60
N SER A 31 -9.60 -6.15 -7.07
CA SER A 31 -10.09 -4.79 -6.91
C SER A 31 -10.85 -4.64 -5.59
N ILE A 32 -10.30 -3.82 -4.70
CA ILE A 32 -10.94 -3.46 -3.42
C ILE A 32 -12.26 -2.72 -3.67
N VAL A 33 -12.40 -2.06 -4.82
CA VAL A 33 -13.63 -1.36 -5.23
C VAL A 33 -14.77 -2.35 -5.50
N VAL A 34 -14.46 -3.46 -6.15
CA VAL A 34 -15.45 -4.49 -6.52
C VAL A 34 -15.65 -5.50 -5.37
N GLY A 35 -14.81 -5.41 -4.33
CA GLY A 35 -14.88 -6.21 -3.12
C GLY A 35 -13.92 -7.39 -3.12
N ASP A 36 -13.61 -7.94 -4.30
CA ASP A 36 -12.75 -9.11 -4.45
C ASP A 36 -11.29 -8.70 -4.64
N ALA A 37 -10.45 -8.92 -3.64
CA ALA A 37 -9.01 -8.65 -3.72
C ALA A 37 -8.19 -9.65 -2.90
N LEU A 38 -6.93 -9.82 -3.28
CA LEU A 38 -5.95 -10.57 -2.53
C LEU A 38 -4.67 -9.74 -2.41
N ARG A 39 -4.18 -9.63 -1.18
CA ARG A 39 -2.91 -8.99 -0.85
C ARG A 39 -1.92 -10.05 -0.39
N PHE A 40 -0.77 -10.14 -1.05
CA PHE A 40 0.29 -11.10 -0.75
C PHE A 40 1.53 -10.38 -0.22
N TYR A 41 2.03 -10.81 0.93
CA TYR A 41 3.18 -10.24 1.62
C TYR A 41 4.37 -11.19 1.55
N ILE A 42 5.58 -10.67 1.32
CA ILE A 42 6.82 -11.43 1.42
C ILE A 42 7.82 -10.74 2.35
N GLY A 43 8.51 -11.54 3.16
CA GLY A 43 9.70 -11.14 3.93
C GLY A 43 10.93 -11.77 3.30
N VAL A 44 11.95 -10.98 3.02
CA VAL A 44 13.13 -11.38 2.25
C VAL A 44 14.38 -11.21 3.11
N SER A 45 15.23 -12.25 3.13
CA SER A 45 16.56 -12.19 3.75
C SER A 45 17.53 -13.08 3.00
N GLY A 46 18.76 -12.60 2.78
CA GLY A 46 19.79 -13.38 2.07
C GLY A 46 19.38 -13.82 0.66
N GLY A 47 18.59 -12.99 -0.05
CA GLY A 47 18.11 -13.30 -1.42
C GLY A 47 17.03 -14.38 -1.50
N LYS A 48 16.42 -14.75 -0.37
CA LYS A 48 15.36 -15.76 -0.30
C LYS A 48 14.13 -15.24 0.43
N ILE A 49 12.96 -15.75 0.05
CA ILE A 49 11.70 -15.49 0.74
C ILE A 49 11.71 -16.30 2.04
N THR A 50 11.79 -15.63 3.18
CA THR A 50 11.83 -16.24 4.50
C THR A 50 10.46 -16.35 5.16
N GLN A 51 9.56 -15.44 4.81
CA GLN A 51 8.19 -15.42 5.30
C GLN A 51 7.25 -15.02 4.17
N ALA A 52 6.06 -15.59 4.17
CA ALA A 52 4.96 -15.17 3.33
C ALA A 52 3.68 -15.14 4.17
N LYS A 53 2.83 -14.15 3.91
CA LYS A 53 1.47 -14.06 4.46
C LYS A 53 0.53 -13.49 3.42
N TYR A 54 -0.77 -13.59 3.65
CA TYR A 54 -1.76 -13.04 2.72
C TYR A 54 -3.01 -12.56 3.43
N GLN A 55 -3.75 -11.67 2.76
CA GLN A 55 -5.11 -11.28 3.12
C GLN A 55 -6.01 -11.46 1.91
N VAL A 56 -7.23 -11.92 2.18
CA VAL A 56 -8.28 -12.13 1.19
C VAL A 56 -9.43 -11.19 1.54
N PHE A 57 -9.96 -10.52 0.53
CA PHE A 57 -11.11 -9.64 0.60
C PHE A 57 -12.15 -10.20 -0.35
N ASN A 58 -13.28 -10.68 0.17
CA ASN A 58 -14.45 -11.20 -0.55
C ASN A 58 -14.24 -12.35 -1.57
N CYS A 59 -13.02 -12.85 -1.81
CA CYS A 59 -12.75 -14.02 -2.66
C CYS A 59 -12.38 -15.29 -1.86
N ALA A 60 -13.37 -15.86 -1.16
CA ALA A 60 -13.18 -17.00 -0.26
C ALA A 60 -12.65 -18.29 -0.94
N ASP A 61 -12.87 -18.43 -2.25
CA ASP A 61 -12.36 -19.51 -3.09
C ASP A 61 -10.82 -19.49 -3.25
N GLN A 62 -10.19 -18.34 -3.02
CA GLN A 62 -8.74 -18.18 -3.09
C GLN A 62 -8.01 -18.60 -1.81
N VAL A 63 -8.73 -18.81 -0.70
CA VAL A 63 -8.13 -19.01 0.64
C VAL A 63 -7.22 -20.23 0.70
N ALA A 64 -7.69 -21.42 0.27
CA ALA A 64 -6.89 -22.64 0.34
C ALA A 64 -5.62 -22.56 -0.52
N ALA A 65 -5.73 -22.11 -1.77
CA ALA A 65 -4.60 -21.99 -2.67
C ALA A 65 -3.55 -20.99 -2.15
N SER A 66 -4.00 -19.89 -1.54
CA SER A 66 -3.14 -18.90 -0.91
C SER A 66 -2.38 -19.47 0.29
N SER A 67 -3.09 -20.21 1.14
CA SER A 67 -2.49 -20.87 2.29
C SER A 67 -1.39 -21.85 1.87
N VAL A 68 -1.65 -22.69 0.87
CA VAL A 68 -0.65 -23.62 0.35
C VAL A 68 0.55 -22.86 -0.24
N LEU A 69 0.30 -21.83 -1.05
CA LEU A 69 1.39 -21.10 -1.69
C LEU A 69 2.34 -20.45 -0.67
N THR A 70 1.82 -19.94 0.46
CA THR A 70 2.68 -19.37 1.52
C THR A 70 3.62 -20.38 2.16
N GLU A 71 3.23 -21.67 2.23
CA GLU A 71 4.12 -22.74 2.71
C GLU A 71 5.13 -23.13 1.63
N VAL A 72 4.68 -23.29 0.39
CA VAL A 72 5.51 -23.71 -0.74
C VAL A 72 6.60 -22.69 -1.07
N VAL A 73 6.31 -21.39 -0.92
CA VAL A 73 7.24 -20.31 -1.28
C VAL A 73 8.34 -20.09 -0.24
N ALA A 74 8.15 -20.56 0.99
CA ALA A 74 9.13 -20.36 2.06
C ALA A 74 10.48 -21.02 1.73
N GLY A 75 11.57 -20.26 1.90
CA GLY A 75 12.93 -20.68 1.61
C GLY A 75 13.37 -20.61 0.14
N LYS A 76 12.46 -20.24 -0.79
CA LYS A 76 12.76 -20.13 -2.22
C LYS A 76 13.40 -18.80 -2.59
N THR A 77 14.24 -18.84 -3.62
CA THR A 77 14.71 -17.66 -4.36
C THR A 77 13.58 -17.07 -5.21
N PHE A 78 13.74 -15.84 -5.69
CA PHE A 78 12.77 -15.21 -6.59
C PHE A 78 12.58 -15.96 -7.90
N ALA A 79 13.66 -16.51 -8.47
CA ALA A 79 13.57 -17.31 -9.69
C ALA A 79 12.71 -18.57 -9.47
N GLU A 80 12.92 -19.29 -8.38
CA GLU A 80 12.12 -20.46 -8.02
C GLU A 80 10.68 -20.10 -7.69
N ALA A 81 10.47 -18.97 -7.00
CA ALA A 81 9.14 -18.49 -6.63
C ALA A 81 8.31 -18.05 -7.84
N LYS A 82 8.92 -17.36 -8.82
CA LYS A 82 8.26 -16.95 -10.08
C LYS A 82 7.81 -18.14 -10.92
N ALA A 83 8.57 -19.24 -10.86
CA ALA A 83 8.26 -20.50 -11.55
C ALA A 83 7.12 -21.30 -10.88
N LEU A 84 6.66 -20.91 -9.68
CA LEU A 84 5.50 -21.55 -9.06
C LEU A 84 4.23 -21.29 -9.85
N GLY A 85 3.34 -22.28 -9.82
CA GLY A 85 2.06 -22.28 -10.50
C GLY A 85 1.16 -23.41 -9.99
N PRO A 86 0.06 -23.72 -10.69
CA PRO A 86 -0.93 -24.70 -10.25
C PRO A 86 -0.31 -26.06 -9.89
N SER A 87 0.64 -26.54 -10.68
CA SER A 87 1.28 -27.84 -10.49
C SER A 87 2.01 -27.96 -9.15
N ALA A 88 2.62 -26.89 -8.67
CA ALA A 88 3.32 -26.88 -7.38
C ALA A 88 2.33 -26.97 -6.22
N ILE A 89 1.20 -26.26 -6.31
CA ILE A 89 0.11 -26.31 -5.32
C ILE A 89 -0.53 -27.70 -5.31
N CYS A 90 -0.84 -28.25 -6.49
CA CYS A 90 -1.42 -29.59 -6.62
C CYS A 90 -0.50 -30.66 -6.05
N ALA A 91 0.81 -30.58 -6.31
CA ALA A 91 1.81 -31.50 -5.77
C ALA A 91 1.88 -31.43 -4.24
N HIS A 92 1.86 -30.22 -3.66
CA HIS A 92 1.85 -30.02 -2.20
C HIS A 92 0.58 -30.58 -1.56
N LEU A 93 -0.55 -30.51 -2.27
CA LEU A 93 -1.82 -31.11 -1.87
C LEU A 93 -1.91 -32.62 -2.20
N GLY A 94 -0.80 -33.32 -2.41
CA GLY A 94 -0.79 -34.77 -2.62
C GLY A 94 -1.22 -35.21 -4.02
N GLY A 95 -1.08 -34.34 -5.03
CA GLY A 95 -1.44 -34.64 -6.42
C GLY A 95 -2.90 -34.32 -6.74
N LEU A 96 -3.46 -33.26 -6.14
CA LEU A 96 -4.80 -32.79 -6.43
C LEU A 96 -4.98 -32.52 -7.94
N ASP A 97 -6.16 -32.83 -8.47
CA ASP A 97 -6.51 -32.43 -9.84
C ASP A 97 -6.59 -30.89 -9.93
N HIS A 98 -5.92 -30.30 -10.92
CA HIS A 98 -5.90 -28.85 -11.10
C HIS A 98 -7.29 -28.24 -11.30
N THR A 99 -8.25 -29.02 -11.79
CA THR A 99 -9.64 -28.59 -11.99
C THR A 99 -10.38 -28.34 -10.67
N ALA A 100 -9.85 -28.84 -9.54
CA ALA A 100 -10.38 -28.55 -8.21
C ALA A 100 -9.88 -27.21 -7.63
N LEU A 101 -8.95 -26.52 -8.30
CA LEU A 101 -8.51 -25.18 -7.94
C LEU A 101 -9.27 -24.10 -8.75
N PRO A 102 -9.33 -22.85 -8.25
CA PRO A 102 -9.87 -21.75 -9.04
C PRO A 102 -9.15 -21.60 -10.39
N PRO A 103 -9.86 -21.27 -11.49
CA PRO A 103 -9.27 -21.14 -12.82
C PRO A 103 -8.13 -20.11 -12.89
N ARG A 104 -8.19 -19.11 -12.02
CA ARG A 104 -7.13 -18.12 -11.82
C ARG A 104 -6.69 -18.14 -10.36
N LEU A 105 -5.39 -18.26 -10.16
CA LEU A 105 -4.78 -18.34 -8.83
C LEU A 105 -4.21 -16.97 -8.44
N TRP A 106 -5.01 -16.17 -7.75
CA TRP A 106 -4.63 -14.82 -7.37
C TRP A 106 -3.42 -14.81 -6.43
N ALA A 107 -3.23 -15.84 -5.62
CA ALA A 107 -2.03 -15.96 -4.79
C ALA A 107 -0.73 -16.01 -5.62
N VAL A 108 -0.73 -16.68 -6.77
CA VAL A 108 0.46 -16.76 -7.65
C VAL A 108 0.72 -15.42 -8.31
N ASP A 109 -0.34 -14.75 -8.78
CA ASP A 109 -0.24 -13.41 -9.36
C ASP A 109 0.23 -12.38 -8.32
N GLY A 110 -0.31 -12.43 -7.10
CA GLY A 110 0.06 -11.57 -5.98
C GLY A 110 1.50 -11.81 -5.52
N LEU A 111 1.96 -13.06 -5.47
CA LEU A 111 3.37 -13.38 -5.20
C LEU A 111 4.30 -12.78 -6.26
N ARG A 112 3.95 -12.92 -7.55
CA ARG A 112 4.73 -12.34 -8.65
C ARG A 112 4.75 -10.81 -8.59
N ALA A 113 3.61 -10.20 -8.28
CA ALA A 113 3.52 -8.76 -8.07
C ALA A 113 4.39 -8.30 -6.89
N ALA A 114 4.38 -9.04 -5.77
CA ALA A 114 5.22 -8.73 -4.61
C ALA A 114 6.72 -8.84 -4.94
N ILE A 115 7.12 -9.86 -5.70
CA ILE A 115 8.52 -10.01 -6.15
C ILE A 115 8.88 -8.90 -7.13
N ALA A 116 8.00 -8.55 -8.07
CA ALA A 116 8.24 -7.47 -9.02
C ALA A 116 8.43 -6.13 -8.28
N ALA A 117 7.56 -5.82 -7.31
CA ALA A 117 7.65 -4.65 -6.45
C ALA A 117 8.97 -4.61 -5.67
N TYR A 118 9.42 -5.76 -5.16
CA TYR A 118 10.73 -5.86 -4.50
C TYR A 118 11.90 -5.60 -5.46
N GLU A 119 11.82 -6.10 -6.69
CA GLU A 119 12.88 -5.94 -7.70
C GLU A 119 12.90 -4.56 -8.35
N SER A 120 11.78 -3.84 -8.36
CA SER A 120 11.66 -2.50 -8.94
C SER A 120 11.96 -1.36 -7.96
N ASP A 121 12.38 -1.65 -6.73
CA ASP A 121 12.49 -0.70 -5.60
C ASP A 121 11.18 0.09 -5.32
N GLU A 122 10.05 -0.35 -5.89
CA GLU A 122 8.72 0.22 -5.62
C GLU A 122 8.09 -0.55 -4.46
N VAL A 123 8.46 -0.17 -3.25
CA VAL A 123 7.76 -0.63 -2.05
C VAL A 123 6.72 0.42 -1.69
N ASP A 124 5.53 0.29 -2.26
CA ASP A 124 4.38 1.09 -1.80
C ASP A 124 3.14 0.21 -1.64
N ALA A 125 3.02 -0.38 -0.44
CA ALA A 125 1.91 -1.26 -0.06
C ALA A 125 0.62 -0.51 0.33
N ASP A 126 0.65 0.83 0.32
CA ASP A 126 -0.49 1.69 0.60
C ASP A 126 -0.60 2.87 -0.41
N ALA A 127 -0.06 2.73 -1.63
CA ALA A 127 -0.28 3.73 -2.68
C ALA A 127 -1.77 3.79 -3.06
N GLU A 128 -2.29 5.01 -3.03
CA GLU A 128 -3.66 5.40 -3.34
C GLU A 128 -4.12 4.75 -4.66
N LEU A 129 -5.20 3.96 -4.62
CA LEU A 129 -5.80 3.34 -5.81
C LEU A 129 -6.14 4.43 -6.84
N ASP A 130 -5.78 4.20 -8.10
CA ASP A 130 -6.07 5.14 -9.19
C ASP A 130 -7.56 5.55 -9.21
N PRO A 131 -7.88 6.85 -9.32
CA PRO A 131 -9.25 7.33 -9.40
C PRO A 131 -10.05 6.61 -10.50
N LEU A 132 -11.30 6.28 -10.20
CA LEU A 132 -12.16 5.58 -11.15
C LEU A 132 -12.76 6.53 -12.18
N LEU A 133 -12.50 6.25 -13.45
CA LEU A 133 -13.23 6.82 -14.57
C LEU A 133 -14.66 6.25 -14.62
N CYS A 134 -14.81 4.92 -14.68
CA CYS A 134 -16.11 4.26 -14.79
C CYS A 134 -16.45 3.49 -13.51
N ARG A 135 -17.29 4.07 -12.66
CA ARG A 135 -17.76 3.44 -11.43
C ARG A 135 -18.58 2.17 -11.66
N CYS A 136 -19.31 2.06 -12.76
CA CYS A 136 -20.14 0.88 -13.05
C CYS A 136 -19.33 -0.39 -13.32
N PHE A 137 -18.16 -0.26 -13.92
CA PHE A 137 -17.31 -1.38 -14.33
C PHE A 137 -15.92 -1.34 -13.70
N GLY A 138 -15.72 -0.47 -12.71
CA GLY A 138 -14.45 -0.33 -11.99
C GLY A 138 -13.27 0.05 -12.88
N ILE A 139 -13.49 0.80 -13.96
CA ILE A 139 -12.41 1.22 -14.87
C ILE A 139 -11.72 2.45 -14.29
N ALA A 140 -10.41 2.35 -14.05
CA ALA A 140 -9.58 3.46 -13.57
C ALA A 140 -9.32 4.50 -14.68
N GLU A 141 -9.06 5.75 -14.29
CA GLU A 141 -8.66 6.81 -15.22
C GLU A 141 -7.39 6.44 -16.00
N GLU A 142 -6.44 5.77 -15.36
CA GLU A 142 -5.21 5.33 -16.03
C GLU A 142 -5.47 4.32 -17.15
N THR A 143 -6.52 3.51 -17.05
CA THR A 143 -6.91 2.59 -18.13
C THR A 143 -7.30 3.34 -19.41
N ALA A 144 -7.98 4.48 -19.27
CA ALA A 144 -8.31 5.33 -20.41
C ALA A 144 -7.09 6.12 -20.94
N ARG A 145 -6.23 6.64 -20.05
CA ARG A 145 -4.98 7.28 -20.47
C ARG A 145 -4.06 6.29 -21.21
N GLN A 146 -3.99 5.04 -20.75
CA GLN A 146 -3.21 3.99 -21.39
C GLN A 146 -3.79 3.59 -22.76
N ALA A 147 -5.11 3.52 -22.91
CA ALA A 147 -5.75 3.29 -24.20
C ALA A 147 -5.39 4.39 -25.22
N VAL A 148 -5.31 5.65 -24.77
CA VAL A 148 -4.86 6.78 -25.61
C VAL A 148 -3.38 6.65 -25.98
N ARG A 149 -2.51 6.36 -24.99
CA ARG A 149 -1.04 6.27 -25.20
C ARG A 149 -0.61 5.07 -26.04
N VAL A 150 -1.23 3.91 -25.84
CA VAL A 150 -0.81 2.64 -26.48
C VAL A 150 -1.59 2.38 -27.76
N SER A 151 -2.91 2.55 -27.72
CA SER A 151 -3.79 2.24 -28.85
C SER A 151 -4.03 3.46 -29.75
N GLY A 152 -3.55 4.64 -29.36
CA GLY A 152 -3.70 5.87 -30.14
C GLY A 152 -5.15 6.37 -30.20
N CYS A 153 -5.98 6.03 -29.21
CA CYS A 153 -7.37 6.49 -29.18
C CYS A 153 -7.41 8.02 -29.08
N THR A 154 -8.12 8.67 -30.01
CA THR A 154 -8.27 10.13 -30.07
C THR A 154 -9.70 10.60 -29.87
N THR A 155 -10.67 9.67 -29.89
CA THR A 155 -12.09 9.99 -29.72
C THR A 155 -12.69 9.27 -28.51
N VAL A 156 -13.80 9.81 -27.99
CA VAL A 156 -14.51 9.23 -26.84
C VAL A 156 -14.96 7.80 -27.13
N ASP A 157 -15.53 7.55 -28.31
CA ASP A 157 -16.02 6.22 -28.67
C ASP A 157 -14.88 5.21 -28.87
N GLU A 158 -13.70 5.65 -29.33
CA GLU A 158 -12.51 4.79 -29.37
C GLU A 158 -12.05 4.37 -27.97
N VAL A 159 -12.02 5.31 -27.02
CA VAL A 159 -11.69 4.99 -25.62
C VAL A 159 -12.75 4.09 -24.98
N VAL A 160 -14.04 4.34 -25.23
CA VAL A 160 -15.15 3.49 -24.77
C VAL A 160 -15.00 2.06 -25.31
N ASN A 161 -14.69 1.90 -26.60
CA ASN A 161 -14.51 0.59 -27.21
C ASN A 161 -13.26 -0.14 -26.71
N ALA A 162 -12.17 0.60 -26.44
CA ALA A 162 -10.92 0.03 -25.95
C ALA A 162 -10.97 -0.36 -24.47
N THR A 163 -11.74 0.37 -23.65
CA THR A 163 -11.73 0.21 -22.18
C THR A 163 -13.02 -0.38 -21.60
N GLY A 164 -14.11 -0.40 -22.38
CA GLY A 164 -15.45 -0.75 -21.91
C GLY A 164 -16.12 0.32 -21.03
N ALA A 165 -15.41 1.41 -20.70
CA ALA A 165 -15.96 2.51 -19.90
C ALA A 165 -17.13 3.18 -20.64
N GLY A 166 -18.25 3.44 -19.95
CA GLY A 166 -19.37 4.20 -20.52
C GLY A 166 -20.32 3.40 -21.42
N THR A 167 -20.22 2.08 -21.43
CA THR A 167 -21.16 1.16 -22.10
C THR A 167 -22.40 0.84 -21.24
N GLY A 168 -22.38 1.20 -19.95
CA GLY A 168 -23.44 0.96 -18.97
C GLY A 168 -24.35 2.19 -18.78
N CYS A 169 -24.15 2.96 -17.71
CA CYS A 169 -24.92 4.18 -17.45
C CYS A 169 -24.48 5.40 -18.27
N GLY A 170 -23.30 5.33 -18.91
CA GLY A 170 -22.75 6.40 -19.76
C GLY A 170 -22.17 7.62 -19.03
N THR A 171 -22.30 7.74 -17.70
CA THR A 171 -21.90 8.94 -16.93
C THR A 171 -20.44 9.34 -17.14
N CYS A 172 -19.53 8.37 -17.20
CA CYS A 172 -18.09 8.61 -17.34
C CYS A 172 -17.68 9.11 -18.73
N ARG A 173 -18.57 9.11 -19.73
CA ARG A 173 -18.25 9.60 -21.08
C ARG A 173 -17.88 11.08 -21.10
N ALA A 174 -18.40 11.87 -20.14
CA ALA A 174 -18.08 13.29 -20.00
C ALA A 174 -16.64 13.53 -19.54
N ASP A 175 -16.03 12.57 -18.84
CA ASP A 175 -14.68 12.69 -18.27
C ASP A 175 -13.58 12.20 -19.24
N ILE A 176 -13.96 11.43 -20.26
CA ILE A 176 -13.04 10.84 -21.25
C ILE A 176 -12.26 11.91 -22.06
N PRO A 177 -12.85 13.01 -22.55
CA PRO A 177 -12.12 14.03 -23.31
C PRO A 177 -10.91 14.59 -22.55
N ARG A 178 -11.06 14.86 -21.24
CA ARG A 178 -9.97 15.33 -20.38
C ARG A 178 -8.80 14.33 -20.38
N LEU A 179 -9.10 13.04 -20.25
CA LEU A 179 -8.08 12.00 -20.19
C LEU A 179 -7.35 11.82 -21.52
N ILE A 180 -8.02 12.07 -22.65
CA ILE A 180 -7.40 12.09 -23.97
C ILE A 180 -6.40 13.24 -24.08
N GLU A 181 -6.79 14.45 -23.66
CA GLU A 181 -5.91 15.63 -23.65
C GLU A 181 -4.70 15.45 -22.73
N GLU A 182 -4.92 14.94 -21.51
CA GLU A 182 -3.85 14.63 -20.55
C GLU A 182 -2.85 13.60 -21.08
N ALA A 183 -3.34 12.58 -21.81
CA ALA A 183 -2.51 11.50 -22.32
C ALA A 183 -1.76 11.86 -23.61
N THR A 184 -2.24 12.83 -24.39
CA THR A 184 -1.62 13.29 -25.64
C THR A 184 -0.63 14.44 -25.45
N THR A 185 -0.66 15.11 -24.29
CA THR A 185 0.32 16.15 -23.95
C THR A 185 1.68 15.51 -23.59
N PRO A 186 2.79 15.84 -24.27
CA PRO A 186 4.09 15.26 -23.94
C PRO A 186 4.61 15.81 -22.61
N GLN A 187 4.60 14.99 -21.56
CA GLN A 187 5.42 15.26 -20.38
C GLN A 187 6.75 14.50 -20.53
N ALA A 188 7.85 15.23 -20.58
CA ALA A 188 9.19 14.70 -20.78
C ALA A 188 9.57 13.70 -19.66
N ALA A 189 9.74 12.44 -20.05
CA ALA A 189 10.27 11.39 -19.18
C ALA A 189 11.74 11.68 -18.83
N ALA A 190 12.04 11.88 -17.54
CA ALA A 190 13.39 11.92 -17.02
C ALA A 190 13.68 10.61 -16.26
N ALA A 191 14.62 9.82 -16.77
CA ALA A 191 15.19 8.66 -16.08
C ALA A 191 15.99 9.09 -14.84
N PRO A 192 16.05 8.29 -13.74
CA PRO A 192 16.85 8.65 -12.57
C PRO A 192 18.34 8.30 -12.78
N ALA A 193 19.21 9.24 -12.44
CA ALA A 193 20.65 9.02 -12.27
C ALA A 193 20.95 8.34 -10.92
N PRO A 194 22.05 7.57 -10.80
CA PRO A 194 22.38 6.84 -9.58
C PRO A 194 23.02 7.79 -8.56
N GLY A 195 22.47 7.80 -7.33
CA GLY A 195 23.14 8.42 -6.18
C GLY A 195 22.41 9.54 -5.44
N GLN A 196 21.08 9.65 -5.53
CA GLN A 196 20.32 10.54 -4.64
C GLN A 196 19.29 9.75 -3.83
N GLN A 197 19.58 9.58 -2.53
CA GLN A 197 18.60 9.18 -1.54
C GLN A 197 17.40 10.13 -1.63
N ARG A 198 16.26 9.63 -2.10
CA ARG A 198 15.01 10.39 -2.14
C ARG A 198 14.36 10.33 -0.77
N GLN A 199 14.47 11.41 -0.01
CA GLN A 199 13.55 11.71 1.09
C GLN A 199 12.24 12.16 0.45
N GLY A 200 11.27 11.24 0.31
CA GLY A 200 9.91 11.54 -0.12
C GLY A 200 9.01 11.94 1.06
N PRO A 201 7.92 12.69 0.82
CA PRO A 201 7.05 13.21 1.89
C PRO A 201 6.35 12.06 2.60
N ALA A 202 6.58 11.94 3.91
CA ALA A 202 5.88 10.98 4.75
C ALA A 202 4.39 11.35 4.76
N GLY A 203 3.52 10.39 4.41
CA GLY A 203 2.07 10.60 4.49
C GLY A 203 1.64 11.13 5.87
N ARG A 204 0.54 11.87 5.96
CA ARG A 204 0.14 12.61 7.19
C ARG A 204 0.18 11.76 8.47
N ILE A 205 -0.19 10.47 8.37
CA ILE A 205 -0.12 9.52 9.48
C ILE A 205 1.33 9.13 9.82
N GLN A 206 2.17 8.87 8.82
CA GLN A 206 3.60 8.54 9.03
C GLN A 206 4.38 9.74 9.58
N THR A 207 4.03 10.95 9.12
CA THR A 207 4.51 12.22 9.69
C THR A 207 4.06 12.36 11.14
N LEU A 208 2.79 12.14 11.46
CA LEU A 208 2.31 12.15 12.85
C LEU A 208 3.03 11.12 13.74
N LEU A 209 3.24 9.89 13.27
CA LEU A 209 3.96 8.83 14.01
C LEU A 209 5.46 9.14 14.18
N ARG A 210 6.05 9.89 13.24
CA ARG A 210 7.42 10.40 13.34
C ARG A 210 7.51 11.54 14.36
N ILE A 211 6.56 12.47 14.32
CA ILE A 211 6.41 13.57 15.28
C ILE A 211 6.26 13.01 16.70
N GLN A 212 5.32 12.09 16.93
CA GLN A 212 5.10 11.45 18.23
C GLN A 212 6.37 10.78 18.80
N ARG A 213 7.14 10.07 17.95
CA ARG A 213 8.41 9.47 18.37
C ARG A 213 9.47 10.51 18.72
N LEU A 214 9.63 11.56 17.91
CA LEU A 214 10.62 12.61 18.15
C LEU A 214 10.32 13.38 19.43
N VAL A 215 9.05 13.78 19.61
CA VAL A 215 8.61 14.50 20.82
C VAL A 215 8.77 13.62 22.05
N GLY A 216 8.32 12.37 21.99
CA GLY A 216 8.45 11.41 23.09
C GLY A 216 9.90 11.12 23.48
N ALA A 217 10.81 11.06 22.51
CA ALA A 217 12.21 10.74 22.77
C ALA A 217 13.05 11.95 23.23
N LYS A 218 12.83 13.12 22.63
CA LYS A 218 13.72 14.29 22.81
C LYS A 218 13.20 15.34 23.79
N LEU A 219 11.89 15.53 23.88
CA LEU A 219 11.30 16.67 24.59
C LEU A 219 10.49 16.26 25.83
N LEU A 220 9.75 15.15 25.73
CA LEU A 220 8.86 14.70 26.80
C LEU A 220 9.56 14.46 28.15
N PRO A 221 10.78 13.88 28.23
CA PRO A 221 11.48 13.72 29.51
C PRO A 221 11.83 15.05 30.19
N ALA A 222 12.20 16.07 29.40
CA ALA A 222 12.54 17.40 29.91
C ALA A 222 11.31 18.14 30.43
N TRP A 223 10.18 18.05 29.71
CA TRP A 223 8.92 18.65 30.14
C TRP A 223 8.37 17.97 31.40
N GLN A 224 8.43 16.65 31.48
CA GLN A 224 8.04 15.90 32.66
C GLN A 224 8.88 16.26 33.89
N ALA A 225 10.20 16.45 33.73
CA ALA A 225 11.09 16.88 34.80
C ALA A 225 10.73 18.28 35.33
N GLN A 226 10.13 19.13 34.50
CA GLN A 226 9.63 20.46 34.86
C GLN A 226 8.20 20.43 35.43
N GLY A 227 7.58 19.24 35.54
CA GLY A 227 6.19 19.09 35.97
C GLY A 227 5.17 19.60 34.94
N ALA A 228 5.58 19.68 33.66
CA ALA A 228 4.74 20.12 32.56
C ALA A 228 4.23 18.94 31.74
N THR A 229 3.07 19.12 31.10
CA THR A 229 2.50 18.16 30.16
C THR A 229 2.22 18.85 28.84
N VAL A 230 2.64 18.25 27.72
CA VAL A 230 2.32 18.72 26.37
C VAL A 230 1.77 17.53 25.60
N GLU A 231 0.51 17.62 25.20
CA GLU A 231 -0.21 16.59 24.44
C GLU A 231 -0.36 17.04 22.98
N LEU A 232 -0.04 16.15 22.05
CA LEU A 232 -0.29 16.36 20.62
C LEU A 232 -1.78 16.11 20.35
N TRP A 233 -2.54 17.18 20.16
CA TRP A 233 -4.01 17.13 20.06
C TRP A 233 -4.50 16.84 18.64
N ASP A 234 -3.91 17.48 17.63
CA ASP A 234 -4.32 17.33 16.23
C ASP A 234 -3.16 17.66 15.28
N PHE A 235 -3.26 17.18 14.04
CA PHE A 235 -2.28 17.45 12.98
C PHE A 235 -2.95 17.56 11.61
N ASP A 236 -2.96 18.75 11.04
CA ASP A 236 -3.61 19.03 9.76
C ASP A 236 -2.70 18.83 8.54
N GLY A 237 -1.48 18.34 8.75
CA GLY A 237 -0.48 18.18 7.70
C GLY A 237 0.56 19.31 7.66
N ARG A 238 0.27 20.48 8.23
CA ARG A 238 1.23 21.60 8.34
C ARG A 238 1.35 22.13 9.76
N MET A 239 0.26 22.11 10.53
CA MET A 239 0.19 22.61 11.88
C MET A 239 -0.03 21.46 12.86
N VAL A 240 0.86 21.36 13.84
CA VAL A 240 0.71 20.47 15.00
C VAL A 240 0.03 21.26 16.11
N LYS A 241 -1.20 20.88 16.42
CA LYS A 241 -1.96 21.49 17.52
C LYS A 241 -1.63 20.76 18.81
N VAL A 242 -1.30 21.51 19.84
CA VAL A 242 -0.89 20.97 21.13
C VAL A 242 -1.73 21.52 22.27
N ARG A 243 -1.97 20.69 23.28
CA ARG A 243 -2.54 21.11 24.56
C ARG A 243 -1.47 21.05 25.63
N VAL A 244 -1.38 22.11 26.41
CA VAL A 244 -0.42 22.23 27.52
C VAL A 244 -1.12 22.04 28.85
N GLY A 245 -0.41 21.52 29.83
CA GLY A 245 -0.87 21.31 31.19
C GLY A 245 0.28 21.30 32.18
N GLY A 246 -0.03 21.12 33.46
CA GLY A 246 0.98 21.16 34.54
C GLY A 246 1.56 22.55 34.74
N SER A 247 2.86 22.63 35.02
CA SER A 247 3.56 23.90 35.30
C SER A 247 3.52 24.91 34.14
N PHE A 248 3.35 24.45 32.89
CA PHE A 248 3.19 25.31 31.70
C PHE A 248 1.88 26.09 31.66
N VAL A 249 0.89 25.77 32.51
CA VAL A 249 -0.32 26.58 32.64
C VAL A 249 0.00 27.92 33.31
N THR A 250 0.87 27.91 34.32
CA THR A 250 1.20 29.07 35.16
C THR A 250 2.48 29.79 34.74
N ASP A 251 3.41 29.10 34.06
CA ASP A 251 4.67 29.68 33.59
C ASP A 251 4.64 29.91 32.06
N ALA A 252 4.25 31.12 31.68
CA ALA A 252 4.07 31.50 30.27
C ALA A 252 5.38 31.63 29.49
N ASP A 253 6.49 31.94 30.17
CA ASP A 253 7.80 32.07 29.52
C ASP A 253 8.44 30.70 29.29
N ALA A 254 8.35 29.79 30.27
CA ALA A 254 8.76 28.39 30.08
C ALA A 254 7.92 27.70 28.99
N ARG A 255 6.60 27.95 28.97
CA ARG A 255 5.70 27.46 27.90
C ARG A 255 6.15 27.94 26.52
N ARG A 256 6.40 29.24 26.37
CA ARG A 256 6.80 29.84 25.08
C ARG A 256 8.11 29.24 24.56
N LEU A 257 9.09 29.06 25.45
CA LEU A 257 10.37 28.46 25.10
C LEU A 257 10.21 27.00 24.66
N ALA A 258 9.42 26.21 25.40
CA ALA A 258 9.18 24.80 25.10
C ALA A 258 8.45 24.59 23.76
N LEU A 259 7.44 25.41 23.45
CA LEU A 259 6.74 25.33 22.16
C LEU A 259 7.63 25.78 20.99
N GLY A 260 8.50 26.77 21.22
CA GLY A 260 9.50 27.19 20.23
C GLY A 260 10.54 26.11 19.94
N GLU A 261 11.00 25.39 20.96
CA GLU A 261 11.92 24.25 20.81
C GLU A 261 11.26 23.09 20.06
N LEU A 262 9.99 22.79 20.36
CA LEU A 262 9.19 21.83 19.62
C LEU A 262 9.12 22.21 18.13
N GLU A 263 8.73 23.45 17.81
CA GLU A 263 8.62 23.90 16.42
C GLU A 263 9.95 23.80 15.68
N GLN A 264 11.07 24.22 16.31
CA GLN A 264 12.41 24.10 15.71
C GLN A 264 12.80 22.64 15.45
N LEU A 265 12.52 21.75 16.40
CA LEU A 265 12.80 20.33 16.24
C LEU A 265 12.01 19.74 15.05
N LEU A 266 10.73 20.08 14.93
CA LEU A 266 9.87 19.60 13.83
C LEU A 266 10.34 20.11 12.47
N LYS A 267 10.73 21.39 12.38
CA LYS A 267 11.27 21.97 11.15
C LYS A 267 12.58 21.32 10.71
N ALA A 268 13.46 21.01 11.67
CA ALA A 268 14.76 20.42 11.38
C ALA A 268 14.69 18.92 11.04
N GLU A 269 13.85 18.17 11.76
CA GLU A 269 13.90 16.70 11.78
C GLU A 269 12.68 16.04 11.14
N VAL A 270 11.68 16.80 10.68
CA VAL A 270 10.49 16.26 10.00
C VAL A 270 10.28 16.97 8.66
N GLU A 271 9.92 18.26 8.69
CA GLU A 271 9.73 19.07 7.48
C GLU A 271 9.77 20.57 7.83
N ALA A 272 10.52 21.36 7.06
CA ALA A 272 10.77 22.79 7.33
C ALA A 272 9.51 23.68 7.32
N SER A 273 8.42 23.21 6.72
CA SER A 273 7.14 23.93 6.60
C SER A 273 6.24 23.80 7.84
N LEU A 274 6.58 22.93 8.79
CA LEU A 274 5.73 22.62 9.94
C LEU A 274 5.69 23.75 10.97
N GLY A 275 4.49 24.03 11.48
CA GLY A 275 4.26 24.94 12.60
C GLY A 275 3.63 24.25 13.80
N VAL A 276 3.66 24.93 14.94
CA VAL A 276 3.07 24.46 16.21
C VAL A 276 2.10 25.52 16.72
N GLU A 277 0.90 25.10 17.11
CA GLU A 277 -0.12 26.00 17.65
C GLU A 277 -0.69 25.45 18.97
N GLU A 278 -0.77 26.31 19.99
CA GLU A 278 -1.42 25.99 21.25
C GLU A 278 -2.95 26.05 21.06
N THR A 279 -3.64 24.94 21.32
CA THR A 279 -5.10 24.89 21.35
C THR A 279 -5.58 24.97 22.79
N VAL A 280 -6.53 25.89 23.03
CA VAL A 280 -7.20 26.11 24.33
C VAL A 280 -8.10 24.94 24.70
#